data_AF-A0A2M8UG57-F1
#
_entry.id   AF-A0A2M8UG57-F1
#
_cell.length_a   1.000
_cell.length_b   1.000
_cell.length_c   1.000
_cell.angle_alpha   90.00
_cell.angle_beta   90.00
_cell.angle_gamma   90.00
#
_symmetry.space_group_name_H-M   'P 1'
#
loop_
_entity.id
_entity.type
_entity.pdbx_description
1 polymer ?
#
loop_
_entity_poly.entity_id
_entity_poly.type
_entity_poly.pdbx_seq_one_letter_code
_entity_poly.pdbx_strand_id
1 'polypeptide(L)'
;MGFAASRPEQAAIAAVARRYSAPWDGRYLVLGGRQVALQIVALRQKATRDDRPRLRFDRVVLRLFADLRAAVSDIIAPDQTVIVTVTAPVRLGGKTAAAIADRICDGLGRGDVRTTIHGNQVRLRRIADVPKPMPRLIGFVHNAETDPGPILDLTQSFVHGIGEVARKRVSRPSTRERWLVLTNQNGHLHAETYRRIWEQIALPLGFTKILIVLPEGEVEELTV
;
A
#
# COMPACT_ATOMS: atom_id res chain seq x y z
N MET A 1 -21.63 -12.20 19.63
CA MET A 1 -21.21 -10.83 20.04
C MET A 1 -20.81 -10.06 18.79
N GLY A 2 -21.59 -9.05 18.40
CA GLY A 2 -21.24 -8.16 17.28
C GLY A 2 -20.29 -7.09 17.80
N PHE A 3 -19.08 -7.01 17.24
CA PHE A 3 -18.21 -5.86 17.47
C PHE A 3 -18.89 -4.65 16.83
N ALA A 4 -19.21 -3.64 17.64
CA ALA A 4 -19.67 -2.36 17.12
C ALA A 4 -18.53 -1.76 16.28
N ALA A 5 -18.82 -1.45 15.01
CA ALA A 5 -17.86 -0.82 14.12
C ALA A 5 -17.40 0.51 14.73
N SER A 6 -16.10 0.79 14.67
CA SER A 6 -15.55 2.07 15.11
C SER A 6 -16.11 3.23 14.27
N ARG A 7 -16.08 4.45 14.79
CA ARG A 7 -16.60 5.64 14.06
C ARG A 7 -16.01 5.79 12.65
N PRO A 8 -14.70 5.58 12.40
CA PRO A 8 -14.14 5.55 11.05
C PRO A 8 -14.70 4.45 10.14
N GLU A 9 -14.89 3.25 10.68
CA GLU A 9 -15.46 2.13 9.94
C GLU A 9 -16.93 2.39 9.57
N GLN A 10 -17.73 2.95 10.49
CA GLN A 10 -19.10 3.34 10.20
C GLN A 10 -19.18 4.40 9.08
N ALA A 11 -18.30 5.40 9.12
CA ALA A 11 -18.22 6.41 8.07
C ALA A 11 -17.84 5.80 6.70
N ALA A 12 -16.89 4.86 6.68
CA ALA A 12 -16.51 4.15 5.46
C ALA A 12 -17.67 3.29 4.91
N ILE A 13 -18.39 2.56 5.78
CA ILE A 13 -19.58 1.79 5.39
C ILE A 13 -20.63 2.72 4.78
N ALA A 14 -20.93 3.84 5.43
CA ALA A 14 -21.93 4.79 4.95
C ALA A 14 -21.53 5.41 3.59
N ALA A 15 -20.25 5.74 3.41
CA ALA A 15 -19.75 6.26 2.14
C ALA A 15 -19.91 5.25 1.00
N VAL A 16 -19.54 3.99 1.23
CA VAL A 16 -19.70 2.91 0.25
C VAL A 16 -21.18 2.63 -0.04
N ALA A 17 -22.02 2.54 1.00
CA ALA A 17 -23.46 2.35 0.86
C ALA A 17 -24.10 3.45 -0.02
N ARG A 18 -23.73 4.71 0.22
CA ARG A 18 -24.17 5.85 -0.58
C ARG A 18 -23.67 5.76 -2.03
N ARG A 19 -22.39 5.42 -2.26
CA ARG A 19 -21.78 5.34 -3.59
C ARG A 19 -22.50 4.35 -4.53
N TYR A 20 -23.02 3.27 -3.96
CA TYR A 20 -23.70 2.21 -4.71
C TYR A 20 -25.22 2.20 -4.51
N SER A 21 -25.78 3.23 -3.86
CA SER A 21 -27.22 3.32 -3.56
C SER A 21 -27.78 2.04 -2.94
N ALA A 22 -27.06 1.46 -1.99
CA ALA A 22 -27.32 0.13 -1.44
C ALA A 22 -27.48 0.17 0.08
N PRO A 23 -28.49 -0.52 0.64
CA PRO A 23 -28.68 -0.52 2.09
C PRO A 23 -27.64 -1.40 2.79
N TRP A 24 -27.34 -1.01 4.03
CA TRP A 24 -26.52 -1.78 4.96
C TRP A 24 -27.44 -2.47 5.98
N ASP A 25 -27.38 -3.80 6.08
CA ASP A 25 -28.24 -4.57 6.99
C ASP A 25 -27.65 -4.76 8.41
N GLY A 26 -26.53 -4.08 8.70
CA GLY A 26 -25.76 -4.25 9.93
C GLY A 26 -24.53 -5.16 9.78
N ARG A 27 -24.46 -5.98 8.72
CA ARG A 27 -23.35 -6.90 8.46
C ARG A 27 -22.92 -6.95 6.99
N TYR A 28 -23.83 -6.67 6.08
CA TYR A 28 -23.64 -6.77 4.64
C TYR A 28 -24.21 -5.56 3.92
N LEU A 29 -23.58 -5.24 2.80
CA LEU A 29 -24.11 -4.34 1.80
C LEU A 29 -25.01 -5.16 0.86
N VAL A 30 -26.25 -4.72 0.65
CA VAL A 30 -27.23 -5.45 -0.17
C VAL A 30 -27.32 -4.83 -1.57
N LEU A 31 -26.84 -5.55 -2.59
CA LEU A 31 -26.76 -5.08 -3.97
C LEU A 31 -27.55 -5.99 -4.90
N GLY A 32 -28.71 -5.51 -5.38
CA GLY A 32 -29.55 -6.27 -6.32
C GLY A 32 -29.87 -7.69 -5.82
N GLY A 33 -30.20 -7.83 -4.53
CA GLY A 33 -30.48 -9.12 -3.88
C GLY A 33 -29.26 -9.90 -3.40
N ARG A 34 -28.03 -9.45 -3.67
CA ARG A 34 -26.78 -10.08 -3.21
C ARG A 34 -26.28 -9.44 -1.91
N GLN A 35 -25.71 -10.25 -1.02
CA GLN A 35 -25.05 -9.78 0.20
C GLN A 35 -23.53 -9.72 0.02
N VAL A 36 -22.96 -8.54 0.16
CA VAL A 36 -21.51 -8.30 0.07
C VAL A 36 -20.95 -7.97 1.44
N ALA A 37 -19.93 -8.71 1.88
CA ALA A 37 -19.23 -8.41 3.12
C ALA A 37 -18.16 -7.34 2.88
N LEU A 38 -18.15 -6.29 3.70
CA LEU A 38 -17.11 -5.26 3.66
C LEU A 38 -16.02 -5.58 4.67
N GLN A 39 -14.77 -5.71 4.20
CA GLN A 39 -13.59 -5.75 5.06
C GLN A 39 -12.97 -4.36 5.08
N ILE A 40 -12.97 -3.69 6.22
CA ILE A 40 -12.46 -2.33 6.34
C ILE A 40 -11.02 -2.37 6.88
N VAL A 41 -10.17 -1.52 6.31
CA VAL A 41 -8.79 -1.29 6.75
C VAL A 41 -8.56 0.21 6.87
N ALA A 42 -8.35 0.67 8.11
CA ALA A 42 -7.96 2.05 8.37
C ALA A 42 -6.45 2.22 8.15
N LEU A 43 -6.11 3.03 7.16
CA LEU A 43 -4.75 3.43 6.85
C LEU A 43 -4.37 4.64 7.67
N ARG A 44 -3.13 4.66 8.15
CA ARG A 44 -2.54 5.76 8.90
C ARG A 44 -1.47 6.43 8.06
N GLN A 45 -1.57 7.74 7.96
CA GLN A 45 -0.56 8.60 7.37
C GLN A 45 -0.30 9.73 8.35
N LYS A 46 0.98 10.11 8.54
CA LYS A 46 1.30 11.32 9.28
C LYS A 46 0.84 12.53 8.47
N ALA A 47 0.17 13.47 9.14
CA ALA A 47 -0.17 14.75 8.53
C ALA A 47 1.13 15.43 8.06
N THR A 48 1.16 15.86 6.80
CA THR A 48 2.32 16.50 6.19
C THR A 48 1.87 17.72 5.42
N ARG A 49 2.78 18.68 5.21
CA ARG A 49 2.54 19.83 4.33
C ARG A 49 2.27 19.32 2.91
N ASP A 50 1.53 20.10 2.12
CA ASP A 50 0.90 19.76 0.84
C ASP A 50 1.86 19.36 -0.32
N ASP A 51 3.11 19.03 -0.02
CA ASP A 51 4.09 18.52 -0.98
C ASP A 51 3.85 17.03 -1.26
N ARG A 52 2.83 16.77 -2.09
CA ARG A 52 2.44 15.43 -2.52
C ARG A 52 3.48 14.87 -3.50
N PRO A 53 4.21 13.80 -3.16
CA PRO A 53 5.18 13.21 -4.07
C PRO A 53 4.49 12.67 -5.33
N ARG A 54 4.83 13.24 -6.48
CA ARG A 54 4.40 12.74 -7.79
C ARG A 54 5.25 11.54 -8.17
N LEU A 55 4.57 10.40 -8.30
CA LEU A 55 5.21 9.14 -8.66
C LEU A 55 5.48 9.06 -10.16
N ARG A 56 6.62 8.48 -10.53
CA ARG A 56 7.00 8.18 -11.91
C ARG A 56 7.02 6.68 -12.16
N PHE A 57 6.58 6.28 -13.34
CA PHE A 57 6.51 4.88 -13.79
C PHE A 57 6.97 4.74 -15.24
N ASP A 58 7.98 5.51 -15.64
CA ASP A 58 8.57 5.35 -16.97
C ASP A 58 9.39 4.04 -17.07
N ARG A 59 9.81 3.71 -18.29
CA ARG A 59 10.55 2.48 -18.57
C ARG A 59 11.84 2.34 -17.75
N VAL A 60 12.50 3.45 -17.41
CA VAL A 60 13.72 3.43 -16.59
C VAL A 60 13.39 3.03 -15.15
N VAL A 61 12.28 3.55 -14.61
CA VAL A 61 11.78 3.16 -13.28
C VAL A 61 11.43 1.67 -13.23
N LEU A 62 10.72 1.17 -14.25
CA LEU A 62 10.36 -0.25 -14.31
C LEU A 62 11.59 -1.15 -14.36
N ARG A 63 12.61 -0.78 -15.17
CA ARG A 63 13.88 -1.50 -15.25
C ARG A 63 14.62 -1.48 -13.91
N LEU A 64 14.76 -0.31 -13.29
CA LEU A 64 15.43 -0.15 -11.99
C LEU A 64 14.87 -1.13 -10.95
N PHE A 65 13.54 -1.21 -10.82
CA PHE A 65 12.92 -2.10 -9.84
C PHE A 65 12.89 -3.56 -10.26
N ALA A 66 12.89 -3.88 -11.55
CA ALA A 66 13.09 -5.26 -12.01
C ALA A 66 14.49 -5.77 -11.62
N ASP A 67 15.53 -4.98 -11.94
CA ASP A 67 16.92 -5.31 -11.61
C ASP A 67 17.11 -5.41 -10.08
N LEU A 68 16.55 -4.46 -9.32
CA LEU A 68 16.63 -4.48 -7.86
C LEU A 68 15.90 -5.69 -7.25
N ARG A 69 14.70 -6.03 -7.73
CA ARG A 69 13.95 -7.23 -7.26
C ARG A 69 14.74 -8.51 -7.49
N ALA A 70 15.39 -8.64 -8.65
CA ALA A 70 16.23 -9.79 -8.96
C ALA A 70 17.46 -9.87 -8.04
N ALA A 71 18.07 -8.73 -7.71
CA ALA A 71 19.26 -8.70 -6.86
C ALA A 71 18.97 -9.03 -5.38
N VAL A 72 17.77 -8.70 -4.88
CA VAL A 72 17.44 -8.82 -3.44
C VAL A 72 16.46 -9.95 -3.12
N SER A 73 16.05 -10.74 -4.12
CA SER A 73 15.02 -11.77 -3.94
C SER A 73 15.35 -12.70 -2.80
N ASP A 74 16.59 -13.17 -2.71
CA ASP A 74 17.03 -14.15 -1.69
C ASP A 74 17.68 -13.52 -0.46
N ILE A 75 17.84 -12.19 -0.47
CA ILE A 75 18.45 -11.43 0.63
C ILE A 75 17.38 -11.06 1.68
N ILE A 76 16.20 -10.66 1.21
CA ILE A 76 15.12 -10.21 2.10
C ILE A 76 14.36 -11.44 2.62
N ALA A 77 14.28 -11.57 3.94
CA ALA A 77 13.60 -12.69 4.57
C ALA A 77 12.11 -12.77 4.17
N PRO A 78 11.50 -13.97 4.11
CA PRO A 78 10.13 -14.14 3.65
C PRO A 78 9.05 -13.42 4.49
N ASP A 79 9.36 -13.08 5.74
CA ASP A 79 8.50 -12.37 6.68
C ASP A 79 8.80 -10.86 6.72
N GLN A 80 9.50 -10.35 5.70
CA GLN A 80 9.94 -8.97 5.62
C GLN A 80 9.62 -8.33 4.27
N THR A 81 9.34 -7.03 4.33
CA THR A 81 9.22 -6.16 3.16
C THR A 81 10.17 -4.99 3.32
N VAL A 82 10.91 -4.66 2.27
CA VAL A 82 11.68 -3.42 2.18
C VAL A 82 10.95 -2.44 1.25
N ILE A 83 10.68 -1.24 1.74
CA ILE A 83 10.19 -0.12 0.92
C ILE A 83 11.37 0.73 0.50
N VAL A 84 11.44 1.07 -0.78
CA VAL A 84 12.49 1.89 -1.38
C VAL A 84 11.88 3.09 -2.09
N THR A 85 12.39 4.28 -1.82
CA THR A 85 12.06 5.48 -2.60
C THR A 85 13.33 6.07 -3.22
N VAL A 86 13.26 6.47 -4.48
CA VAL A 86 14.38 7.05 -5.24
C VAL A 86 13.93 8.35 -5.91
N THR A 87 14.73 9.41 -5.84
CA THR A 87 14.41 10.65 -6.57
C THR A 87 14.66 10.50 -8.07
N ALA A 88 13.83 11.14 -8.89
CA ALA A 88 14.05 11.34 -10.31
C ALA A 88 14.89 12.60 -10.59
N PRO A 89 15.56 12.69 -11.76
CA PRO A 89 15.70 11.65 -12.79
C PRO A 89 16.72 10.58 -12.39
N VAL A 90 16.45 9.31 -12.72
CA VAL A 90 17.37 8.19 -12.50
C VAL A 90 18.24 8.02 -13.75
N ARG A 91 19.50 8.48 -13.70
CA ARG A 91 20.41 8.43 -14.86
C ARG A 91 21.15 7.10 -14.98
N LEU A 92 21.49 6.48 -13.85
CA LEU A 92 22.32 5.27 -13.78
C LEU A 92 21.52 4.12 -13.14
N GLY A 93 20.39 3.74 -13.74
CA GLY A 93 19.43 2.78 -13.18
C GLY A 93 20.06 1.49 -12.67
N GLY A 94 20.79 0.76 -13.52
CA GLY A 94 21.42 -0.51 -13.12
C GLY A 94 22.45 -0.36 -11.99
N LYS A 95 23.29 0.67 -12.02
CA LYS A 95 24.26 0.94 -10.94
C LYS A 95 23.56 1.34 -9.63
N THR A 96 22.48 2.09 -9.75
CA THR A 96 21.66 2.50 -8.60
C THR A 96 20.97 1.29 -7.97
N ALA A 97 20.42 0.36 -8.77
CA ALA A 97 19.86 -0.88 -8.27
C ALA A 97 20.90 -1.72 -7.52
N ALA A 98 22.09 -1.93 -8.10
CA ALA A 98 23.17 -2.69 -7.47
C ALA A 98 23.58 -2.07 -6.13
N ALA A 99 23.84 -0.76 -6.09
CA ALA A 99 24.21 -0.08 -4.85
C ALA A 99 23.09 -0.08 -3.80
N ILE A 100 21.82 -0.09 -4.20
CA ILE A 100 20.70 -0.27 -3.25
C ILE A 100 20.68 -1.70 -2.72
N ALA A 101 20.91 -2.71 -3.56
CA ALA A 101 20.96 -4.10 -3.14
C ALA A 101 22.10 -4.34 -2.14
N ASP A 102 23.27 -3.75 -2.37
CA ASP A 102 24.40 -3.79 -1.42
C ASP A 102 24.00 -3.22 -0.06
N ARG A 103 23.30 -2.07 -0.03
CA ARG A 103 22.79 -1.49 1.22
C ARG A 103 21.76 -2.34 1.93
N ILE A 104 20.97 -3.12 1.19
CA ILE A 104 20.03 -4.07 1.79
C ILE A 104 20.80 -5.28 2.37
N CYS A 105 21.84 -5.74 1.67
CA CYS A 105 22.72 -6.84 2.08
C CYS A 105 23.50 -6.50 3.36
N ASP A 106 24.06 -5.30 3.43
CA ASP A 106 24.77 -4.77 4.61
C ASP A 106 23.88 -4.67 5.86
N GLY A 107 22.57 -4.79 5.67
CA GLY A 107 21.57 -4.81 6.72
C GLY A 107 20.91 -3.45 6.96
N LEU A 108 19.60 -3.48 7.15
CA LEU A 108 18.81 -2.32 7.54
C LEU A 108 18.47 -2.42 9.03
N GLY A 109 18.87 -1.40 9.80
CA GLY A 109 18.51 -1.23 11.20
C GLY A 109 17.02 -0.92 11.41
N ARG A 110 16.64 -0.60 12.65
CA ARG A 110 15.28 -0.11 12.94
C ARG A 110 15.15 1.34 12.48
N GLY A 111 14.36 1.57 11.44
CA GLY A 111 14.03 2.91 10.95
C GLY A 111 14.40 3.14 9.49
N ASP A 112 14.38 4.42 9.09
CA ASP A 112 14.66 4.83 7.73
C ASP A 112 16.16 5.01 7.51
N VAL A 113 16.71 4.32 6.53
CA VAL A 113 18.06 4.61 6.03
C VAL A 113 17.93 5.63 4.91
N ARG A 114 18.59 6.77 5.06
CA ARG A 114 18.66 7.83 4.04
C ARG A 114 20.07 7.87 3.48
N THR A 115 20.20 7.82 2.16
CA THR A 115 21.50 7.87 1.50
C THR A 115 21.39 8.55 0.14
N THR A 116 22.54 8.93 -0.44
CA THR A 116 22.62 9.40 -1.83
C THR A 116 23.40 8.37 -2.63
N ILE A 117 22.81 7.85 -3.70
CA ILE A 117 23.41 6.87 -4.59
C ILE A 117 23.38 7.45 -5.99
N HIS A 118 24.55 7.66 -6.59
CA HIS A 118 24.69 8.17 -7.96
C HIS A 118 23.90 9.47 -8.25
N GLY A 119 23.76 10.34 -7.25
CA GLY A 119 23.02 11.60 -7.36
C GLY A 119 21.51 11.48 -7.12
N ASN A 120 21.00 10.28 -6.86
CA ASN A 120 19.62 10.05 -6.44
C ASN A 120 19.55 9.98 -4.91
N GLN A 121 18.61 10.71 -4.30
CA GLN A 121 18.30 10.51 -2.89
C GLN A 121 17.50 9.22 -2.78
N VAL A 122 17.96 8.33 -1.90
CA VAL A 122 17.36 7.03 -1.66
C VAL A 122 16.94 6.96 -0.20
N ARG A 123 15.71 6.48 0.05
CA ARG A 123 15.27 6.07 1.39
C ARG A 123 14.84 4.62 1.38
N LEU A 124 15.29 3.89 2.39
CA LEU A 124 14.98 2.48 2.60
C LEU A 124 14.30 2.34 3.96
N ARG A 125 13.20 1.56 4.01
CA ARG A 125 12.51 1.21 5.24
C ARG A 125 12.25 -0.29 5.27
N ARG A 126 12.69 -0.97 6.32
CA ARG A 126 12.37 -2.38 6.57
C ARG A 126 11.10 -2.50 7.41
N ILE A 127 10.21 -3.38 6.99
CA ILE A 127 9.02 -3.81 7.73
C ILE A 127 9.20 -5.27 8.07
N ALA A 128 9.13 -5.60 9.36
CA ALA A 128 9.18 -6.96 9.86
C ALA A 128 7.78 -7.51 10.14
N ASP A 129 7.70 -8.82 10.38
CA ASP A 129 6.47 -9.54 10.74
C ASP A 129 5.38 -9.41 9.68
N VAL A 130 5.73 -9.33 8.40
CA VAL A 130 4.72 -9.34 7.32
C VAL A 130 4.35 -10.80 6.96
N PRO A 131 3.11 -11.07 6.52
CA PRO A 131 2.77 -12.40 6.04
C PRO A 131 3.61 -12.80 4.83
N LYS A 132 3.99 -14.08 4.74
CA LYS A 132 4.76 -14.65 3.62
C LYS A 132 4.30 -14.27 2.20
N PRO A 133 2.99 -14.13 1.88
CA PRO A 133 2.59 -13.75 0.53
C PRO A 133 2.93 -12.29 0.18
N MET A 134 3.30 -11.44 1.15
CA MET A 134 3.64 -10.03 0.94
C MET A 134 4.87 -9.88 0.02
N PRO A 135 4.90 -8.90 -0.91
CA PRO A 135 6.10 -8.61 -1.68
C PRO A 135 7.29 -8.30 -0.77
N ARG A 136 8.45 -8.87 -1.11
CA ARG A 136 9.71 -8.61 -0.40
C ARG A 136 10.24 -7.18 -0.65
N LEU A 137 9.90 -6.60 -1.81
CA LEU A 137 10.34 -5.27 -2.21
C LEU A 137 9.18 -4.44 -2.79
N ILE A 138 8.99 -3.24 -2.27
CA ILE A 138 8.08 -2.22 -2.80
C ILE A 138 8.91 -0.98 -3.14
N GLY A 139 8.73 -0.43 -4.34
CA GLY A 139 9.61 0.59 -4.89
C GLY A 139 8.86 1.78 -5.49
N PHE A 140 9.33 3.00 -5.21
CA PHE A 140 8.78 4.22 -5.79
C PHE A 140 9.88 5.12 -6.33
N VAL A 141 9.61 5.74 -7.47
CA VAL A 141 10.40 6.89 -7.96
C VAL A 141 9.55 8.13 -7.85
N HIS A 142 10.09 9.19 -7.25
CA HIS A 142 9.38 10.46 -7.03
C HIS A 142 10.21 11.65 -7.49
N ASN A 143 9.58 12.81 -7.69
CA ASN A 143 10.30 14.04 -8.02
C ASN A 143 11.23 14.48 -6.87
N ALA A 144 12.37 15.10 -7.21
CA ALA A 144 13.41 15.47 -6.24
C ALA A 144 12.96 16.53 -5.23
N GLU A 145 11.98 17.35 -5.60
CA GLU A 145 11.46 18.46 -4.80
C GLU A 145 10.49 18.02 -3.72
N THR A 146 10.02 16.77 -3.74
CA THR A 146 8.97 16.27 -2.84
C THR A 146 9.53 15.31 -1.79
N ASP A 147 9.05 15.43 -0.54
CA ASP A 147 9.40 14.50 0.52
C ASP A 147 8.72 13.13 0.31
N PRO A 148 9.47 12.01 0.30
CA PRO A 148 8.89 10.67 0.16
C PRO A 148 8.29 10.10 1.46
N GLY A 149 8.47 10.78 2.60
CA GLY A 149 7.98 10.35 3.92
C GLY A 149 6.49 9.94 3.93
N PRO A 150 5.57 10.75 3.37
CA PRO A 150 4.16 10.41 3.28
C PRO A 150 3.86 9.08 2.57
N ILE A 151 4.60 8.77 1.50
CA ILE A 151 4.45 7.51 0.76
C ILE A 151 5.00 6.35 1.58
N LEU A 152 6.16 6.51 2.22
CA LEU A 152 6.72 5.47 3.10
C LEU A 152 5.75 5.09 4.23
N ASP A 153 5.18 6.10 4.90
CA ASP A 153 4.23 5.91 5.99
C ASP A 153 2.94 5.24 5.49
N LEU A 154 2.39 5.71 4.36
CA LEU A 154 1.19 5.13 3.77
C LEU A 154 1.42 3.68 3.33
N THR A 155 2.51 3.39 2.61
CA THR A 155 2.85 2.04 2.16
C THR A 155 3.05 1.10 3.34
N GLN A 156 3.72 1.55 4.40
CA GLN A 156 3.85 0.75 5.62
C GLN A 156 2.49 0.45 6.25
N SER A 157 1.60 1.44 6.34
CA SER A 157 0.26 1.21 6.87
C SER A 157 -0.55 0.25 6.00
N PHE A 158 -0.38 0.29 4.67
CA PHE A 158 -0.95 -0.68 3.75
C PHE A 158 -0.45 -2.09 4.04
N VAL A 159 0.87 -2.28 4.10
CA VAL A 159 1.49 -3.58 4.35
C VAL A 159 0.99 -4.19 5.66
N HIS A 160 0.94 -3.41 6.74
CA HIS A 160 0.39 -3.91 8.01
C HIS A 160 -1.12 -4.18 7.93
N GLY A 161 -1.91 -3.25 7.41
CA GLY A 161 -3.37 -3.40 7.35
C GLY A 161 -3.81 -4.59 6.51
N ILE A 162 -3.21 -4.75 5.33
CA ILE A 162 -3.43 -5.89 4.44
C ILE A 162 -2.86 -7.17 5.05
N GLY A 163 -1.70 -7.09 5.70
CA GLY A 163 -1.09 -8.23 6.36
C GLY A 163 -1.99 -8.85 7.44
N GLU A 164 -2.63 -8.01 8.24
CA GLU A 164 -3.59 -8.43 9.25
C GLU A 164 -4.84 -9.08 8.64
N VAL A 165 -5.32 -8.55 7.51
CA VAL A 165 -6.43 -9.16 6.76
C VAL A 165 -6.04 -10.55 6.22
N ALA A 166 -4.82 -10.69 5.70
CA ALA A 166 -4.32 -11.96 5.19
C ALA A 166 -4.20 -13.02 6.30
N ARG A 167 -3.67 -12.65 7.47
CA ARG A 167 -3.57 -13.55 8.64
C ARG A 167 -4.94 -14.06 9.10
N LYS A 168 -5.92 -13.16 9.20
CA LYS A 168 -7.29 -13.53 9.61
C LYS A 168 -7.98 -14.46 8.61
N ARG A 169 -7.64 -14.39 7.32
CA ARG A 169 -8.21 -15.26 6.27
C ARG A 169 -7.73 -16.70 6.34
N VAL A 170 -6.46 -16.95 6.69
CA VAL A 170 -5.94 -18.31 6.87
C VAL A 170 -6.82 -19.10 7.85
N SER A 171 -7.45 -18.41 8.81
CA SER A 171 -8.31 -19.03 9.80
C SER A 171 -9.78 -19.24 9.39
N ARG A 172 -10.30 -18.62 8.31
CA ARG A 172 -11.73 -18.70 7.92
C ARG A 172 -11.99 -18.50 6.41
N PRO A 173 -12.12 -19.58 5.61
CA PRO A 173 -12.61 -19.48 4.24
C PRO A 173 -14.09 -19.04 4.22
N SER A 174 -14.45 -18.19 3.26
CA SER A 174 -15.81 -17.67 3.05
C SER A 174 -16.16 -17.82 1.57
N THR A 175 -17.33 -18.38 1.28
CA THR A 175 -17.86 -18.51 -0.09
C THR A 175 -18.60 -17.27 -0.58
N ARG A 176 -18.84 -16.29 0.29
CA ARG A 176 -19.57 -15.06 -0.05
C ARG A 176 -18.68 -14.00 -0.68
N GLU A 177 -19.29 -13.15 -1.50
CA GLU A 177 -18.65 -11.98 -2.10
C GLU A 177 -18.12 -11.03 -1.01
N ARG A 178 -16.88 -10.55 -1.18
CA ARG A 178 -16.24 -9.65 -0.22
C ARG A 178 -15.52 -8.54 -0.94
N TRP A 179 -15.71 -7.33 -0.46
CA TRP A 179 -14.97 -6.16 -0.91
C TRP A 179 -14.01 -5.72 0.19
N LEU A 180 -12.84 -5.26 -0.21
CA LEU A 180 -11.89 -4.60 0.67
C LEU A 180 -12.12 -3.09 0.57
N VAL A 181 -12.31 -2.44 1.70
CA VAL A 181 -12.51 -1.00 1.81
C VAL A 181 -11.37 -0.41 2.62
N LEU A 182 -10.53 0.36 1.95
CA LEU A 182 -9.48 1.13 2.58
C LEU A 182 -10.06 2.48 2.99
N THR A 183 -9.62 3.03 4.12
CA THR A 183 -9.97 4.41 4.50
C THR A 183 -8.73 5.12 5.03
N ASN A 184 -8.51 6.35 4.60
CA ASN A 184 -7.44 7.20 5.12
C ASN A 184 -8.01 8.57 5.49
N GLN A 185 -8.45 8.73 6.73
CA GLN A 185 -9.10 9.95 7.21
C GLN A 185 -8.18 11.18 7.19
N ASN A 186 -6.87 10.95 7.27
CA ASN A 186 -5.84 12.00 7.27
C ASN A 186 -5.06 12.02 5.95
N GLY A 187 -5.58 11.36 4.90
CA GLY A 187 -4.87 11.16 3.66
C GLY A 187 -4.97 12.36 2.74
N HIS A 188 -3.84 12.93 2.34
CA HIS A 188 -3.82 14.02 1.35
C HIS A 188 -3.36 13.56 -0.05
N LEU A 189 -3.09 12.27 -0.21
CA LEU A 189 -2.60 11.69 -1.47
C LEU A 189 -3.76 11.45 -2.45
N HIS A 190 -3.48 11.53 -3.74
CA HIS A 190 -4.46 11.24 -4.80
C HIS A 190 -4.79 9.75 -4.84
N ALA A 191 -6.01 9.40 -5.28
CA ALA A 191 -6.45 8.02 -5.48
C ALA A 191 -5.43 7.18 -6.28
N GLU A 192 -4.78 7.80 -7.27
CA GLU A 192 -3.72 7.17 -8.06
C GLU A 192 -2.55 6.66 -7.20
N THR A 193 -2.13 7.38 -6.16
CA THR A 193 -1.07 6.89 -5.25
C THR A 193 -1.48 5.61 -4.54
N TYR A 194 -2.74 5.51 -4.09
CA TYR A 194 -3.27 4.28 -3.48
C TYR A 194 -3.31 3.13 -4.47
N ARG A 195 -3.75 3.40 -5.71
CA ARG A 195 -3.76 2.42 -6.80
C ARG A 195 -2.36 1.87 -7.07
N ARG A 196 -1.35 2.75 -7.13
CA ARG A 196 0.05 2.35 -7.35
C ARG A 196 0.65 1.56 -6.20
N ILE A 197 0.30 1.87 -4.95
CA ILE A 197 0.70 1.06 -3.80
C ILE A 197 0.03 -0.32 -3.90
N TRP A 198 -1.27 -0.36 -4.22
CA TRP A 198 -2.01 -1.60 -4.37
C TRP A 198 -1.44 -2.50 -5.47
N GLU A 199 -1.11 -1.96 -6.66
CA GLU A 199 -0.50 -2.70 -7.77
C GLU A 199 0.81 -3.40 -7.37
N GLN A 200 1.58 -2.81 -6.45
CA GLN A 200 2.83 -3.42 -5.99
C GLN A 200 2.62 -4.47 -4.90
N ILE A 201 1.51 -4.42 -4.19
CA ILE A 201 1.15 -5.39 -3.14
C ILE A 201 0.40 -6.58 -3.74
N ALA A 202 -0.60 -6.31 -4.58
CA ALA A 202 -1.41 -7.21 -5.42
C ALA A 202 -1.54 -8.65 -4.90
N LEU A 203 -1.92 -8.80 -3.63
CA LEU A 203 -2.11 -10.12 -3.04
C LEU A 203 -3.39 -10.76 -3.56
N PRO A 204 -3.40 -12.06 -3.91
CA PRO A 204 -4.58 -12.79 -4.31
C PRO A 204 -5.46 -13.09 -3.09
N LEU A 205 -5.98 -12.04 -2.46
CA LEU A 205 -6.79 -12.13 -1.26
C LEU A 205 -8.24 -12.43 -1.59
N GLY A 206 -8.62 -12.77 -2.83
CA GLY A 206 -9.99 -13.13 -3.20
C GLY A 206 -11.03 -12.09 -2.77
N PHE A 207 -10.71 -10.81 -2.92
CA PHE A 207 -11.67 -9.72 -2.88
C PHE A 207 -12.13 -9.45 -4.31
N THR A 208 -13.44 -9.29 -4.52
CA THR A 208 -13.97 -9.00 -5.87
C THR A 208 -13.85 -7.52 -6.22
N LYS A 209 -13.77 -6.64 -5.22
CA LYS A 209 -13.50 -5.21 -5.37
C LYS A 209 -12.62 -4.68 -4.26
N ILE A 210 -11.87 -3.63 -4.60
CA ILE A 210 -11.02 -2.90 -3.66
C ILE A 210 -11.29 -1.42 -3.82
N LEU A 211 -11.74 -0.81 -2.74
CA LEU A 211 -12.18 0.58 -2.70
C LEU A 211 -11.29 1.38 -1.76
N ILE A 212 -11.10 2.66 -2.05
CA ILE A 212 -10.58 3.65 -1.10
C ILE A 212 -11.67 4.68 -0.81
N VAL A 213 -11.90 4.94 0.47
CA VAL A 213 -12.69 6.07 0.95
C VAL A 213 -11.73 7.21 1.27
N LEU A 214 -11.78 8.25 0.44
CA LEU A 214 -10.98 9.47 0.57
C LEU A 214 -11.55 10.39 1.66
N PRO A 215 -10.81 11.42 2.10
CA PRO A 215 -11.40 12.52 2.87
C PRO A 215 -12.66 13.04 2.17
N GLU A 216 -13.63 13.52 2.94
CA GLU A 216 -14.95 13.96 2.44
C GLU A 216 -15.90 12.82 2.02
N GLY A 217 -15.43 11.57 2.04
CA GLY A 217 -16.29 10.39 1.82
C GLY A 217 -16.56 10.07 0.36
N GLU A 218 -15.71 10.57 -0.54
CA GLU A 218 -15.59 10.09 -1.91
C GLU A 218 -15.07 8.64 -1.91
N VAL A 219 -15.59 7.82 -2.83
CA VAL A 219 -15.26 6.40 -2.94
C VAL A 219 -14.75 6.10 -4.34
N GLU A 220 -13.51 5.63 -4.39
CA GLU A 220 -12.78 5.31 -5.62
C GLU A 220 -12.42 3.83 -5.67
N GLU A 221 -12.43 3.24 -6.87
CA GLU A 221 -12.04 1.84 -7.08
C GLU A 221 -10.55 1.75 -7.45
N LEU A 222 -9.83 0.86 -6.75
CA LEU A 222 -8.39 0.67 -6.93
C LEU A 222 -8.05 -0.48 -7.89
N THR A 223 -8.97 -1.41 -8.09
CA THR A 223 -8.85 -2.51 -9.07
C THR A 223 -9.63 -2.17 -10.33
N VAL A 224 -9.00 -2.28 -11.49
CA VAL A 224 -9.68 -2.24 -12.81
C VAL A 224 -9.82 -3.67 -13.31
#